data_AF-A0A8J6XMC6-F1
#
_entry.id   AF-A0A8J6XMC6-F1
#
_cell.length_a   1.000
_cell.length_b   1.000
_cell.length_c   1.000
_cell.angle_alpha   90.00
_cell.angle_beta   90.00
_cell.angle_gamma   90.00
#
_symmetry.space_group_name_H-M   'P 1'
#
loop_
_entity.id
_entity.type
_entity.pdbx_description
1 polymer ?
#
loop_
_entity_poly.entity_id
_entity_poly.type
_entity_poly.pdbx_seq_one_letter_code
_entity_poly.pdbx_strand_id
1 'polypeptide(L)'
;MSAISPQLWVGIGCVRGTSQQIIEMAIGQVFRDNQLLGSAIAGFATIDTKRNEVGLVQFCQSRNLPLKFFSADVLCTVSVPNPNLVVGESVGTPSVAEAAALCAVSFRNPVSQRNRVSVEVRLLVPKQVFRFSAQGMVTVAVAQSLFNCSEEIVNYARNN
;
A
#
# COMPACT_ATOMS: atom_id res chain seq x y z
N MET A 1 -9.15 2.49 -25.04
CA MET A 1 -8.64 1.79 -23.84
C MET A 1 -8.63 2.81 -22.71
N SER A 2 -9.48 2.64 -21.69
CA SER A 2 -9.50 3.58 -20.57
C SER A 2 -8.20 3.40 -19.77
N ALA A 3 -7.39 4.45 -19.66
CA ALA A 3 -6.16 4.40 -18.88
C ALA A 3 -6.51 4.12 -17.42
N ILE A 4 -6.16 2.95 -16.92
CA ILE A 4 -6.30 2.63 -15.49
C ILE A 4 -5.32 3.54 -14.78
N SER A 5 -5.83 4.63 -14.20
CA SER A 5 -5.04 5.45 -13.29
C SER A 5 -4.58 4.55 -12.14
N PRO A 6 -3.29 4.52 -11.79
CA PRO A 6 -2.79 3.65 -10.73
C PRO A 6 -3.45 4.06 -9.40
N GLN A 7 -4.25 3.16 -8.86
CA GLN A 7 -5.09 3.40 -7.68
C GLN A 7 -4.66 2.57 -6.47
N LEU A 8 -3.70 1.64 -6.63
CA LEU A 8 -3.35 0.67 -5.59
C LEU A 8 -2.10 1.10 -4.82
N TRP A 9 -2.21 1.19 -3.50
CA TRP A 9 -1.07 1.29 -2.60
C TRP A 9 -0.86 -0.04 -1.89
N VAL A 10 0.36 -0.53 -1.93
CA VAL A 10 0.75 -1.80 -1.32
C VAL A 10 1.49 -1.53 -0.03
N GLY A 11 0.90 -1.93 1.09
CA GLY A 11 1.52 -1.86 2.40
C GLY A 11 2.35 -3.11 2.67
N ILE A 12 3.58 -2.94 3.14
CA ILE A 12 4.55 -4.02 3.30
C ILE A 12 5.10 -4.01 4.73
N GLY A 13 4.96 -5.14 5.42
CA GLY A 13 5.75 -5.52 6.58
C GLY A 13 6.73 -6.62 6.20
N CYS A 14 7.93 -6.62 6.77
CA CYS A 14 8.90 -7.71 6.58
C CYS A 14 9.78 -7.86 7.82
N VAL A 15 10.53 -8.96 7.94
CA VAL A 15 11.61 -9.05 8.94
C VAL A 15 12.89 -8.42 8.41
N ARG A 16 13.81 -8.05 9.29
CA ARG A 16 15.11 -7.46 8.90
C ARG A 16 15.89 -8.44 8.02
N GLY A 17 16.51 -7.93 6.96
CA GLY A 17 17.32 -8.74 6.03
C GLY A 17 16.51 -9.52 5.01
N THR A 18 15.19 -9.30 4.93
CA THR A 18 14.36 -9.93 3.88
C THR A 18 14.82 -9.43 2.52
N SER A 19 15.14 -10.35 1.60
CA SER A 19 15.65 -9.98 0.28
C SER A 19 14.58 -9.37 -0.63
N GLN A 20 15.01 -8.61 -1.64
CA GLN A 20 14.14 -8.08 -2.68
C GLN A 20 13.31 -9.19 -3.35
N GLN A 21 13.91 -10.34 -3.63
CA GLN A 21 13.25 -11.46 -4.32
C GLN A 21 12.08 -12.00 -3.50
N ILE A 22 12.25 -12.10 -2.17
CA ILE A 22 11.19 -12.58 -1.27
C ILE A 22 10.03 -11.59 -1.22
N ILE A 23 10.33 -10.29 -1.17
CA ILE A 23 9.31 -9.23 -1.22
C ILE A 23 8.55 -9.28 -2.55
N GLU A 24 9.28 -9.40 -3.67
CA GLU A 24 8.70 -9.48 -5.00
C GLU A 24 7.81 -10.72 -5.16
N MET A 25 8.24 -11.88 -4.68
CA MET A 25 7.44 -13.11 -4.71
C MET A 25 6.15 -12.96 -3.90
N ALA A 26 6.22 -12.40 -2.69
CA ALA A 26 5.06 -12.19 -1.84
C ALA A 26 4.03 -11.26 -2.51
N ILE A 27 4.48 -10.11 -3.01
CA ILE A 27 3.61 -9.14 -3.70
C ILE A 27 3.04 -9.76 -4.98
N GLY A 28 3.87 -10.45 -5.77
CA GLY A 28 3.42 -11.14 -6.98
C GLY A 28 2.36 -12.20 -6.68
N GLN A 29 2.50 -12.95 -5.59
CA GLN A 29 1.51 -13.92 -5.16
C GLN A 29 0.19 -13.25 -4.75
N VAL A 30 0.24 -12.20 -3.92
CA VAL A 30 -0.95 -11.42 -3.56
C VAL A 30 -1.69 -10.92 -4.80
N PHE A 31 -0.96 -10.36 -5.77
CA PHE A 31 -1.58 -9.80 -6.96
C PHE A 31 -2.20 -10.88 -7.85
N ARG A 32 -1.54 -12.04 -8.02
CA ARG A 32 -2.11 -13.17 -8.76
C ARG A 32 -3.37 -13.71 -8.11
N ASP A 33 -3.32 -13.99 -6.81
CA ASP A 33 -4.42 -14.63 -6.08
C ASP A 33 -5.67 -13.74 -6.01
N ASN A 34 -5.46 -12.41 -6.02
CA ASN A 34 -6.54 -11.42 -5.99
C ASN A 34 -6.85 -10.83 -7.39
N GLN A 35 -6.29 -11.39 -8.47
CA GLN A 35 -6.52 -10.94 -9.85
C GLN A 35 -6.24 -9.44 -10.08
N LEU A 36 -5.24 -8.91 -9.38
CA LEU A 36 -4.83 -7.52 -9.47
C LEU A 36 -3.72 -7.34 -10.52
N LEU A 37 -3.76 -6.19 -11.20
CA LEU A 37 -2.74 -5.84 -12.19
C LEU A 37 -1.59 -5.08 -11.52
N GLY A 38 -0.37 -5.56 -11.70
CA GLY A 38 0.83 -4.88 -11.18
C GLY A 38 1.00 -3.46 -11.74
N SER A 39 0.50 -3.20 -12.96
CA SER A 39 0.47 -1.85 -13.56
C SER A 39 -0.44 -0.86 -12.84
N ALA A 40 -1.36 -1.33 -11.98
CA ALA A 40 -2.23 -0.47 -11.19
C ALA A 40 -1.57 0.00 -9.87
N ILE A 41 -0.34 -0.46 -9.56
CA ILE A 41 0.39 -0.06 -8.35
C ILE A 41 0.85 1.39 -8.50
N ALA A 42 0.37 2.23 -7.58
CA ALA A 42 0.71 3.63 -7.46
C ALA A 42 1.98 3.86 -6.61
N GLY A 43 2.29 2.91 -5.73
CA GLY A 43 3.43 2.94 -4.84
C GLY A 43 3.33 1.93 -3.70
N PHE A 44 4.35 1.96 -2.86
CA PHE A 44 4.52 1.09 -1.71
C PHE A 44 4.53 1.89 -0.41
N ALA A 45 4.17 1.27 0.70
CA ALA A 45 4.13 1.94 1.99
C ALA A 45 4.57 1.03 3.13
N THR A 46 5.24 1.58 4.13
CA THR A 46 5.68 0.84 5.33
C THR A 46 5.91 1.78 6.52
N ILE A 47 6.34 1.22 7.65
CA ILE A 47 6.78 1.97 8.83
C ILE A 47 8.18 2.56 8.64
N ASP A 48 8.43 3.75 9.16
CA ASP A 48 9.67 4.51 8.99
C ASP A 48 10.93 3.83 9.51
N THR A 49 10.83 2.95 10.51
CA THR A 49 11.95 2.11 10.98
C THR A 49 12.51 1.19 9.88
N LYS A 50 11.80 1.03 8.74
CA LYS A 50 12.24 0.28 7.55
C LYS A 50 12.94 1.12 6.49
N ARG A 51 13.23 2.38 6.74
CA ARG A 51 13.89 3.27 5.76
C ARG A 51 15.21 2.73 5.22
N ASN A 52 15.93 1.96 6.02
CA ASN A 52 17.23 1.37 5.67
C ASN A 52 17.16 -0.14 5.42
N GLU A 53 15.96 -0.70 5.21
CA GLU A 53 15.80 -2.12 4.89
C GLU A 53 16.21 -2.36 3.43
N VAL A 54 17.41 -2.91 3.23
CA VAL A 54 18.07 -3.02 1.91
C VAL A 54 17.18 -3.71 0.88
N GLY A 55 16.62 -4.88 1.20
CA GLY A 55 15.79 -5.62 0.24
C GLY A 55 14.51 -4.88 -0.16
N LEU A 56 13.91 -4.12 0.77
CA LEU A 56 12.73 -3.31 0.48
C LEU A 56 13.07 -2.10 -0.39
N VAL A 57 14.16 -1.40 -0.07
CA VAL A 57 14.62 -0.25 -0.84
C VAL A 57 14.99 -0.67 -2.27
N GLN A 58 15.76 -1.74 -2.42
CA GLN A 58 16.13 -2.29 -3.72
C GLN A 58 14.91 -2.72 -4.54
N PHE A 59 13.93 -3.39 -3.90
CA PHE A 59 12.67 -3.74 -4.54
C PHE A 59 11.93 -2.51 -5.08
N CYS A 60 11.74 -1.47 -4.27
CA CYS A 60 11.01 -0.28 -4.71
C CYS A 60 11.76 0.50 -5.80
N GLN A 61 13.09 0.57 -5.72
CA GLN A 61 13.94 1.18 -6.75
C GLN A 61 13.83 0.45 -8.09
N SER A 62 13.86 -0.90 -8.10
CA SER A 62 13.76 -1.68 -9.34
C SER A 62 12.40 -1.54 -10.03
N ARG A 63 11.34 -1.17 -9.28
CA ARG A 63 10.01 -0.87 -9.81
C ARG A 63 9.84 0.57 -10.29
N ASN A 64 10.77 1.47 -9.95
CA ASN A 64 10.64 2.90 -10.19
C ASN A 64 9.31 3.49 -9.67
N LEU A 65 8.88 3.03 -8.49
CA LEU A 65 7.64 3.46 -7.83
C LEU A 65 7.94 4.03 -6.44
N PRO A 66 7.16 5.01 -5.96
CA PRO A 66 7.43 5.66 -4.69
C PRO A 66 7.25 4.70 -3.51
N LEU A 67 8.10 4.83 -2.50
CA LEU A 67 7.97 4.19 -1.19
C LEU A 67 7.69 5.25 -0.12
N LYS A 68 6.53 5.18 0.51
CA LYS A 68 6.13 6.05 1.63
C LYS A 68 6.47 5.40 2.96
N PHE A 69 6.85 6.24 3.92
CA PHE A 69 7.15 5.84 5.29
C PHE A 69 6.23 6.59 6.25
N PHE A 70 5.74 5.90 7.26
CA PHE A 70 4.89 6.46 8.31
C PHE A 70 5.45 6.09 9.69
N SER A 71 5.32 6.98 10.66
CA SER A 71 5.68 6.67 12.05
C SER A 71 4.69 5.71 12.67
N ALA A 72 5.11 5.01 13.73
CA ALA A 72 4.22 4.16 14.52
C ALA A 72 2.98 4.93 14.99
N ASP A 73 3.14 6.19 15.44
CA ASP A 73 2.05 7.04 15.92
C ASP A 73 1.00 7.32 14.83
N VAL A 74 1.43 7.54 13.58
CA VAL A 74 0.47 7.72 12.48
C VAL A 74 -0.22 6.40 12.14
N LEU A 75 0.51 5.29 12.18
CA LEU A 75 -0.05 3.98 11.86
C LEU A 75 -0.98 3.44 12.96
N CYS A 76 -0.81 3.85 14.21
CA CYS A 76 -1.65 3.41 15.33
C CYS A 76 -3.04 4.05 15.33
N THR A 77 -3.19 5.23 14.70
CA THR A 77 -4.48 5.91 14.58
C THR A 77 -5.39 5.30 13.50
N VAL A 78 -4.89 4.35 12.71
CA VAL A 78 -5.64 3.74 11.60
C VAL A 78 -6.41 2.53 12.10
N SER A 79 -7.73 2.55 11.94
CA SER A 79 -8.55 1.36 12.13
C SER A 79 -8.25 0.33 11.05
N VAL A 80 -7.85 -0.87 11.47
CA VAL A 80 -7.50 -1.99 10.59
C VAL A 80 -8.37 -3.21 10.92
N PRO A 81 -8.75 -4.04 9.93
CA PRO A 81 -9.66 -5.16 10.17
C PRO A 81 -9.02 -6.30 10.95
N ASN A 82 -7.68 -6.43 10.92
CA ASN A 82 -6.96 -7.53 11.55
C ASN A 82 -5.87 -7.03 12.50
N PRO A 83 -6.21 -6.42 13.64
CA PRO A 83 -5.20 -5.97 14.59
C PRO A 83 -4.39 -7.15 15.16
N ASN A 84 -3.09 -6.97 15.39
CA ASN A 84 -2.23 -7.92 16.10
C ASN A 84 -1.67 -7.23 17.35
N LEU A 85 -2.11 -7.67 18.52
CA LEU A 85 -1.76 -7.08 19.81
C LEU A 85 -0.25 -7.18 20.11
N VAL A 86 0.37 -8.34 19.82
CA VAL A 86 1.81 -8.55 20.03
C VAL A 86 2.66 -7.64 19.13
N VAL A 87 2.22 -7.44 17.89
CA VAL A 87 2.86 -6.46 16.98
C VAL A 87 2.62 -5.03 17.46
N GLY A 88 1.43 -4.75 17.99
CA GLY A 88 1.10 -3.46 18.61
C GLY A 88 2.05 -3.08 19.73
N GLU A 89 2.32 -4.00 20.66
CA GLU A 89 3.22 -3.76 21.80
C GLU A 89 4.68 -3.60 21.38
N SER A 90 5.13 -4.32 20.35
CA SER A 90 6.54 -4.32 19.91
C SER A 90 6.89 -3.25 18.89
N VAL A 91 5.95 -2.88 18.02
CA VAL A 91 6.16 -1.97 16.87
C VAL A 91 5.38 -0.66 17.01
N GLY A 92 4.45 -0.57 17.97
CA GLY A 92 3.63 0.62 18.22
C GLY A 92 2.43 0.76 17.29
N THR A 93 2.14 -0.23 16.42
CA THR A 93 0.95 -0.24 15.55
C THR A 93 0.39 -1.67 15.43
N PRO A 94 -0.94 -1.85 15.45
CA PRO A 94 -1.55 -3.18 15.39
C PRO A 94 -1.37 -3.88 14.03
N SER A 95 -1.05 -3.15 12.95
CA SER A 95 -0.81 -3.74 11.63
C SER A 95 -0.06 -2.76 10.72
N VAL A 96 1.27 -2.95 10.56
CA VAL A 96 2.08 -2.10 9.67
C VAL A 96 1.57 -2.13 8.22
N ALA A 97 1.31 -3.32 7.67
CA ALA A 97 0.95 -3.45 6.25
C ALA A 97 -0.40 -2.80 5.95
N GLU A 98 -1.45 -3.09 6.72
CA GLU A 98 -2.79 -2.54 6.45
C GLU A 98 -2.83 -1.04 6.70
N ALA A 99 -2.30 -0.58 7.85
CA ALA A 99 -2.32 0.84 8.20
C ALA A 99 -1.51 1.66 7.19
N ALA A 100 -0.32 1.18 6.78
CA ALA A 100 0.50 1.91 5.82
C ALA A 100 -0.14 1.96 4.42
N ALA A 101 -0.79 0.89 3.96
CA ALA A 101 -1.53 0.90 2.70
C ALA A 101 -2.66 1.95 2.72
N LEU A 102 -3.46 1.96 3.79
CA LEU A 102 -4.57 2.89 3.98
C LEU A 102 -4.10 4.35 4.08
N CYS A 103 -3.09 4.64 4.91
CA CYS A 103 -2.49 5.97 4.98
C CYS A 103 -1.98 6.45 3.63
N ALA A 104 -1.33 5.57 2.86
CA ALA A 104 -0.71 5.97 1.60
C ALA A 104 -1.72 6.43 0.54
N VAL A 105 -2.93 5.84 0.55
CA VAL A 105 -4.08 6.29 -0.23
C VAL A 105 -4.55 7.67 0.26
N SER A 106 -4.82 7.81 1.56
CA SER A 106 -5.34 9.06 2.15
C SER A 106 -4.39 10.27 1.99
N PHE A 107 -3.08 10.00 1.86
CA PHE A 107 -2.04 11.03 1.69
C PHE A 107 -1.80 11.45 0.22
N ARG A 108 -2.71 11.20 -0.74
CA ARG A 108 -2.70 11.77 -2.11
C ARG A 108 -4.01 12.55 -2.34
N ASN A 109 -4.09 13.74 -2.95
CA ASN A 109 -3.25 14.53 -3.87
C ASN A 109 -3.61 16.04 -3.61
N PRO A 110 -2.74 17.04 -3.85
CA PRO A 110 -3.12 18.47 -3.68
C PRO A 110 -4.34 18.89 -4.53
N VAL A 111 -4.61 18.15 -5.62
CA VAL A 111 -5.78 18.35 -6.49
C VAL A 111 -7.10 17.97 -5.80
N SER A 112 -7.13 16.90 -4.97
CA SER A 112 -8.33 16.52 -4.21
C SER A 112 -8.66 17.54 -3.11
N GLN A 113 -7.65 18.24 -2.59
CA GLN A 113 -7.86 19.34 -1.63
C GLN A 113 -8.49 20.59 -2.29
N ARG A 114 -8.21 20.84 -3.57
CA ARG A 114 -8.76 22.00 -4.31
C ARG A 114 -10.22 21.83 -4.73
N ASN A 115 -10.64 20.61 -5.07
CA ASN A 115 -11.98 20.37 -5.65
C ASN A 115 -13.00 19.73 -4.69
N ARG A 116 -12.73 19.61 -3.37
CA ARG A 116 -13.63 18.93 -2.40
C ARG A 116 -14.11 17.54 -2.87
N VAL A 117 -13.26 16.81 -3.60
CA VAL A 117 -13.61 15.45 -4.03
C VAL A 117 -13.38 14.52 -2.85
N SER A 118 -14.46 13.93 -2.34
CA SER A 118 -14.39 12.85 -1.36
C SER A 118 -13.68 11.67 -2.00
N VAL A 119 -12.47 11.37 -1.51
CA VAL A 119 -11.74 10.16 -1.88
C VAL A 119 -12.17 9.06 -0.92
N GLU A 120 -12.90 8.08 -1.44
CA GLU A 120 -13.20 6.88 -0.67
C GLU A 120 -11.97 5.97 -0.67
N VAL A 121 -11.61 5.47 0.50
CA VAL A 121 -10.46 4.59 0.71
C VAL A 121 -10.97 3.20 1.06
N ARG A 122 -10.55 2.20 0.30
CA ARG A 122 -10.94 0.81 0.52
C ARG A 122 -9.70 -0.06 0.73
N LEU A 123 -9.70 -0.87 1.78
CA LEU A 123 -8.76 -1.98 1.88
C LEU A 123 -9.28 -3.12 0.99
N LEU A 124 -8.63 -3.33 -0.16
CA LEU A 124 -9.01 -4.38 -1.11
C LEU A 124 -8.54 -5.74 -0.65
N VAL A 125 -7.29 -5.80 -0.17
CA VAL A 125 -6.68 -7.05 0.29
C VAL A 125 -6.22 -6.82 1.73
N PRO A 126 -6.93 -7.41 2.72
CA PRO A 126 -6.47 -7.47 4.10
C PRO A 126 -5.11 -8.17 4.20
N LYS A 127 -4.40 -8.02 5.32
CA LYS A 127 -3.03 -8.53 5.42
C LYS A 127 -2.94 -10.02 5.09
N GLN A 128 -2.03 -10.37 4.19
CA GLN A 128 -1.63 -11.74 3.90
C GLN A 128 -0.18 -11.92 4.34
N VAL A 129 0.09 -13.00 5.10
CA VAL A 129 1.40 -13.27 5.70
C VAL A 129 2.05 -14.44 4.98
N PHE A 130 3.22 -14.20 4.39
CA PHE A 130 4.03 -15.18 3.70
C PHE A 130 5.28 -15.48 4.53
N ARG A 131 5.51 -16.77 4.78
CA ARG A 131 6.69 -17.25 5.49
C ARG A 131 7.55 -18.04 4.50
N PHE A 132 8.75 -17.55 4.25
CA PHE A 132 9.72 -18.18 3.37
C PHE A 132 10.83 -18.75 4.23
N SER A 133 10.65 -19.98 4.71
CA SER A 133 11.64 -20.76 5.48
C SER A 133 12.74 -19.93 6.19
N ALA A 134 14.01 -20.15 5.87
CA ALA A 134 15.16 -19.42 6.44
C ALA A 134 15.36 -18.00 5.87
N GLN A 135 14.49 -17.56 4.96
CA GLN A 135 14.65 -16.36 4.13
C GLN A 135 13.74 -15.19 4.54
N GLY A 136 12.86 -15.40 5.53
CA GLY A 136 12.14 -14.34 6.22
C GLY A 136 10.62 -14.45 6.15
N MET A 137 9.95 -13.43 6.70
CA MET A 137 8.51 -13.28 6.70
C MET A 137 8.15 -11.94 6.08
N VAL A 138 7.19 -11.94 5.15
CA VAL A 138 6.63 -10.74 4.52
C VAL A 138 5.13 -10.71 4.76
N THR A 139 4.61 -9.54 5.10
CA THR A 139 3.18 -9.28 5.21
C THR A 139 2.81 -8.23 4.18
N VAL A 140 1.78 -8.49 3.39
CA VAL A 140 1.33 -7.60 2.31
C VAL A 140 -0.14 -7.27 2.51
N ALA A 141 -0.51 -6.01 2.33
CA ALA A 141 -1.89 -5.55 2.24
C ALA A 141 -2.03 -4.59 1.07
N VAL A 142 -3.23 -4.46 0.50
CA VAL A 142 -3.49 -3.58 -0.66
C VAL A 142 -4.70 -2.71 -0.39
N ALA A 143 -4.52 -1.39 -0.53
CA ALA A 143 -5.58 -0.40 -0.44
C ALA A 143 -5.77 0.32 -1.79
N GLN A 144 -6.99 0.75 -2.06
CA GLN A 144 -7.39 1.45 -3.27
C GLN A 144 -7.99 2.82 -2.95
N SER A 145 -7.64 3.81 -3.76
CA SER A 145 -8.36 5.08 -3.89
C SER A 145 -9.53 4.91 -4.86
N LEU A 146 -10.76 5.16 -4.43
CA LEU A 146 -11.91 5.28 -5.31
C LEU A 146 -12.16 6.77 -5.54
N PHE A 147 -11.97 7.20 -6.79
CA PHE A 147 -12.37 8.54 -7.22
C PHE A 147 -13.83 8.48 -7.66
N ASN A 148 -14.72 9.09 -6.90
CA ASN A 148 -16.01 9.47 -7.46
C ASN A 148 -15.74 10.68 -8.38
N CYS A 149 -15.51 10.39 -9.66
CA CYS A 149 -15.69 11.42 -10.68
C CYS A 149 -17.18 11.79 -10.63
N SER A 150 -17.51 13.01 -10.21
CA SER A 150 -18.82 13.56 -10.51
C SER A 150 -19.01 13.51 -12.04
N GLU A 151 -20.21 13.14 -12.49
CA GLU A 151 -20.54 12.97 -13.93
C GLU A 151 -20.13 14.18 -14.79
N GLU A 152 -20.02 15.36 -14.19
CA GLU A 152 -19.62 16.62 -14.82
C GLU A 152 -18.24 16.59 -15.50
N ILE A 153 -17.24 15.91 -14.93
CA ILE A 153 -15.87 15.87 -15.51
C ILE A 153 -15.81 14.94 -16.72
N VAL A 154 -16.55 13.83 -16.67
CA VAL A 154 -16.62 12.86 -17.78
C VAL A 154 -17.35 13.46 -18.99
N ASN A 155 -18.36 14.29 -18.75
CA ASN A 155 -19.07 14.99 -19.82
C ASN A 155 -18.22 16.09 -20.48
N TYR A 156 -17.37 16.79 -19.71
CA TYR A 156 -16.45 17.79 -20.28
C TYR A 156 -15.41 17.17 -21.22
N ALA A 157 -14.86 16.00 -20.87
CA ALA A 157 -13.87 15.29 -21.68
C ALA A 157 -14.45 14.53 -22.90
N ARG A 158 -15.78 14.36 -22.97
CA ARG A 158 -16.46 13.75 -24.12
C ARG A 158 -16.94 14.76 -25.15
N ASN A 159 -17.08 16.03 -24.76
CA ASN A 159 -17.59 17.10 -25.60
C ASN A 159 -16.48 18.04 -26.13
N ASN A 160 -15.20 17.68 -25.97
CA ASN A 160 -14.04 18.30 -26.58
C ASN A 160 -13.14 17.22 -27.18
#